data_AF-A0A972RDF8-F1
#
_entry.id   AF-A0A972RDF8-F1
#
_cell.length_a   1.000
_cell.length_b   1.000
_cell.length_c   1.000
_cell.angle_alpha   90.00
_cell.angle_beta   90.00
_cell.angle_gamma   90.00
#
_symmetry.space_group_name_H-M   'P 1'
#
loop_
_entity.id
_entity.type
_entity.pdbx_description
1 polymer ?
#
loop_
_entity_poly.entity_id
_entity_poly.type
_entity_poly.pdbx_seq_one_letter_code
_entity_poly.pdbx_strand_id
1 'polypeptide(L)'
;MNKPYFLSENVVLRLLETPSVYHVKRDELYELNEEAFSFLETCRQAEGCTTDDKEFLDYCLSEGILTDIRQRPVKYTVRPSPVPSLRYLELLITDQCNLHCRHCYIGEPTRQELSLHEITSVLGEFEEMQGLRVLISGGEPLMHSESE
;
A
#
# COMPACT_ATOMS: atom_id res chain seq x y z
N MET A 1 14.41 18.55 25.81
CA MET A 1 13.91 18.56 24.42
C MET A 1 13.25 17.22 24.19
N ASN A 2 11.98 17.19 23.79
CA ASN A 2 11.28 15.93 23.49
C ASN A 2 11.97 15.26 22.29
N LYS A 3 12.15 13.94 22.38
CA LYS A 3 12.69 13.12 21.29
C LYS A 3 11.68 13.13 20.12
N PRO A 4 12.11 13.29 18.86
CA PRO A 4 11.21 13.24 17.72
C PRO A 4 10.79 11.79 17.40
N TYR A 5 9.59 11.66 16.82
CA TYR A 5 9.03 10.42 16.32
C TYR A 5 8.86 10.46 14.80
N PHE A 6 8.81 9.28 14.19
CA PHE A 6 8.79 9.10 12.74
C PHE A 6 7.68 8.14 12.34
N LEU A 7 7.10 8.33 11.16
CA LEU A 7 6.20 7.35 10.56
C LEU A 7 6.98 6.05 10.29
N SER A 8 6.44 4.91 10.70
CA SER A 8 7.09 3.60 10.51
C SER A 8 7.24 3.23 9.02
N GLU A 9 8.29 2.47 8.67
CA GLU A 9 8.63 2.10 7.29
C GLU A 9 7.49 1.45 6.50
N ASN A 10 6.66 0.63 7.15
CA ASN A 10 5.60 -0.16 6.52
C ASN A 10 4.23 0.49 6.65
N VAL A 11 4.21 1.80 6.91
CA VAL A 11 3.01 2.59 7.17
C VAL A 11 2.93 3.70 6.13
N VAL A 12 1.76 3.82 5.52
CA VAL A 12 1.51 4.82 4.47
C VAL A 12 0.22 5.57 4.75
N LEU A 13 0.25 6.87 4.49
CA LEU A 13 -0.93 7.72 4.52
C LEU A 13 -1.70 7.60 3.21
N ARG A 14 -3.03 7.66 3.31
CA ARG A 14 -3.95 7.58 2.18
C ARG A 14 -5.08 8.58 2.38
N LEU A 15 -5.43 9.31 1.33
CA LEU A 15 -6.65 10.12 1.28
C LEU A 15 -7.71 9.34 0.52
N LEU A 16 -8.44 8.46 1.21
CA LEU A 16 -9.53 7.67 0.63
C LEU A 16 -10.85 8.46 0.71
N GLU A 17 -11.97 7.80 1.03
CA GLU A 17 -13.19 8.50 1.42
C GLU A 17 -13.00 9.32 2.71
N THR A 18 -12.11 8.87 3.59
CA THR A 18 -11.64 9.55 4.79
C THR A 18 -10.11 9.56 4.83
N PRO A 19 -9.48 10.57 5.45
CA PRO A 19 -8.05 10.55 5.74
C PRO A 19 -7.72 9.27 6.52
N SER A 20 -6.69 8.55 6.10
CA SER A 20 -6.41 7.22 6.65
C SER A 20 -4.91 6.96 6.76
N VAL A 21 -4.54 6.08 7.69
CA VAL A 21 -3.22 5.47 7.75
C VAL A 21 -3.35 3.95 7.58
N TYR A 22 -2.53 3.39 6.71
CA TYR A 22 -2.54 1.98 6.35
C TYR A 22 -1.22 1.32 6.75
N HIS A 23 -1.31 0.26 7.57
CA HIS A 23 -0.18 -0.54 7.99
C HIS A 23 -0.01 -1.76 7.07
N VAL A 24 0.82 -1.62 6.04
CA VAL A 24 0.98 -2.57 4.92
C VAL A 24 1.28 -4.00 5.38
N LYS A 25 2.15 -4.17 6.38
CA LYS A 25 2.53 -5.51 6.88
C LYS A 25 1.43 -6.23 7.68
N ARG A 26 0.54 -5.48 8.32
CA ARG A 26 -0.53 -6.01 9.18
C ARG A 26 -1.87 -6.07 8.44
N ASP A 27 -1.97 -5.46 7.25
CA ASP A 27 -3.20 -5.29 6.47
C ASP A 27 -4.30 -4.58 7.28
N GLU A 28 -3.91 -3.54 8.02
CA GLU A 28 -4.80 -2.76 8.89
C GLU A 28 -4.93 -1.32 8.41
N LEU A 29 -6.17 -0.84 8.34
CA LEU A 29 -6.51 0.52 7.92
C LEU A 29 -7.18 1.24 9.09
N TYR A 30 -6.64 2.40 9.45
CA TYR A 30 -7.19 3.26 10.49
C TYR A 30 -7.68 4.55 9.86
N GLU A 31 -8.93 4.91 10.13
CA GLU A 31 -9.49 6.20 9.76
C GLU A 31 -8.99 7.29 10.73
N LEU A 32 -8.71 8.47 10.18
CA LEU A 32 -8.13 9.59 10.89
C LEU A 32 -9.01 10.83 10.71
N ASN A 33 -8.99 11.70 11.72
CA ASN A 33 -9.42 13.07 11.53
C ASN A 33 -8.30 13.90 10.85
N GLU A 34 -8.63 15.12 10.43
CA GLU A 34 -7.69 16.02 9.75
C GLU A 34 -6.45 16.37 10.59
N GLU A 35 -6.63 16.50 11.91
CA GLU A 35 -5.55 16.82 12.85
C GLU A 35 -4.51 15.69 12.95
N ALA A 36 -4.98 14.45 13.16
CA ALA A 36 -4.13 13.27 13.23
C ALA A 36 -3.45 13.01 11.88
N PHE A 37 -4.16 13.20 10.76
CA PHE A 37 -3.58 13.06 9.43
C PHE A 37 -2.43 14.06 9.19
N SER A 38 -2.67 15.34 9.49
CA SER A 38 -1.67 16.40 9.34
C SER A 38 -0.44 16.17 10.24
N PHE A 39 -0.67 15.67 11.45
CA PHE A 39 0.41 15.29 12.36
C PHE A 39 1.26 14.14 11.79
N LEU A 40 0.63 13.04 11.35
CA LEU A 40 1.35 11.90 10.78
C LEU A 40 2.06 12.26 9.47
N GLU A 41 1.51 13.18 8.67
CA GLU A 41 2.18 13.71 7.49
C GLU A 41 3.48 14.46 7.86
N THR A 42 3.47 15.17 8.98
CA THR A 42 4.68 15.81 9.54
C THR A 42 5.68 14.76 10.02
N CYS A 43 5.22 13.70 10.70
CA CYS A 43 6.08 12.60 11.17
C CYS A 43 6.79 11.83 10.02
N ARG A 44 6.28 11.93 8.78
CA ARG A 44 6.89 11.35 7.59
C ARG A 44 8.17 12.10 7.15
N GLN A 45 8.35 13.35 7.57
CA GLN A 45 9.48 14.20 7.17
C GLN A 45 10.79 13.77 7.89
N ALA A 46 11.93 14.24 7.38
CA ALA A 46 13.25 13.81 7.88
C ALA A 46 13.53 14.29 9.32
N GLU A 47 12.90 15.40 9.69
CA GLU A 47 12.96 16.05 11.00
C GLU A 47 12.14 15.27 12.05
N GLY A 48 11.15 14.49 11.60
CA GLY A 48 10.16 13.85 12.47
C GLY A 48 9.18 14.85 13.09
N CYS A 49 8.43 14.39 14.08
CA CYS A 49 7.39 15.15 14.75
C CYS A 49 7.49 15.03 16.28
N THR A 50 6.86 15.95 17.00
CA THR A 50 6.68 15.89 18.46
C THR A 50 5.27 16.32 18.80
N THR A 51 4.67 15.70 19.81
CA THR A 51 3.36 16.09 20.35
C THR A 51 3.39 16.05 21.88
N ASP A 52 2.53 16.84 22.51
CA ASP A 52 2.25 16.79 23.94
C ASP A 52 1.06 15.86 24.26
N ASP A 53 0.34 15.39 23.24
CA ASP A 53 -0.69 14.36 23.36
C ASP A 53 -0.05 12.98 23.55
N LYS A 54 0.11 12.60 24.81
CA LYS A 54 0.72 11.32 25.19
C LYS A 54 -0.17 10.13 24.86
N GLU A 55 -1.49 10.26 24.98
CA GLU A 55 -2.41 9.15 24.76
C GLU A 55 -2.40 8.74 23.28
N PHE A 56 -2.48 9.74 22.39
CA PHE A 56 -2.38 9.50 20.95
C PHE A 56 -1.00 8.94 20.55
N LEU A 57 0.07 9.52 21.09
CA LEU A 57 1.43 9.05 20.82
C LEU A 57 1.64 7.60 21.25
N ASP A 58 1.26 7.25 22.48
CA ASP A 58 1.41 5.91 23.04
C ASP A 58 0.59 4.89 22.23
N TYR A 59 -0.62 5.27 21.80
CA TYR A 59 -1.44 4.45 20.91
C TYR A 59 -0.72 4.20 19.57
N CYS A 60 -0.27 5.26 18.89
CA CYS A 60 0.44 5.13 17.62
C CYS A 60 1.73 4.30 17.72
N LEU A 61 2.47 4.40 18.84
CA LEU A 61 3.64 3.56 19.09
C LEU A 61 3.25 2.10 19.31
N SER A 62 2.20 1.84 20.08
CA SER A 62 1.72 0.48 20.35
C SER A 62 1.20 -0.24 19.11
N GLU A 63 0.56 0.50 18.19
CA GLU A 63 0.10 -0.02 16.90
C GLU A 63 1.20 -0.08 15.84
N GLY A 64 2.42 0.39 16.16
CA GLY A 64 3.53 0.43 15.22
C GLY A 64 3.35 1.44 14.08
N ILE A 65 2.40 2.38 14.21
CA ILE A 65 2.18 3.50 13.28
C ILE A 65 3.38 4.46 13.33
N LEU A 66 3.86 4.74 14.54
CA LEU A 66 5.03 5.57 14.79
C LEU A 66 6.19 4.75 15.37
N THR A 67 7.39 5.30 15.25
CA THR A 67 8.61 4.77 15.83
C THR A 67 9.52 5.90 16.30
N ASP A 68 10.37 5.62 17.28
CA ASP A 68 11.39 6.54 17.80
C ASP A 68 12.76 6.36 17.11
N ILE A 69 12.79 5.51 16.06
CA ILE A 69 13.93 5.27 15.19
C ILE A 69 13.72 6.07 13.90
N ARG A 70 14.69 6.93 13.55
CA ARG A 70 14.65 7.69 12.29
C ARG A 70 14.49 6.75 11.10
N GLN A 71 13.45 6.96 10.31
CA GLN A 71 13.16 6.19 9.11
C GLN A 71 13.63 6.92 7.85
N ARG A 72 13.88 6.16 6.78
CA ARG A 72 14.01 6.72 5.43
C ARG A 72 12.60 6.90 4.86
N PRO A 73 12.16 8.11 4.50
CA PRO A 73 10.82 8.31 3.99
C PRO A 73 10.61 7.53 2.68
N VAL A 74 9.58 6.69 2.64
CA VAL A 74 9.10 6.11 1.39
C VAL A 74 8.50 7.25 0.56
N LYS A 75 8.95 7.37 -0.69
CA LYS A 75 8.39 8.35 -1.63
C LYS A 75 7.13 7.77 -2.24
N TYR A 76 6.00 8.39 -1.92
CA TYR A 76 4.71 8.15 -2.54
C TYR A 76 3.93 9.47 -2.53
N THR A 77 2.92 9.57 -3.39
CA THR A 77 2.10 10.78 -3.45
C THR A 77 0.86 10.62 -2.57
N VAL A 78 0.56 11.64 -1.77
CA VAL A 78 -0.70 11.73 -1.02
C VAL A 78 -1.61 12.67 -1.81
N ARG A 79 -2.67 12.12 -2.38
CA ARG A 79 -3.70 12.88 -3.11
C ARG A 79 -5.06 12.18 -2.96
N PRO A 80 -6.18 12.90 -3.11
CA PRO A 80 -7.50 12.27 -3.00
C PRO A 80 -7.66 11.09 -3.97
N SER A 81 -8.16 9.97 -3.47
CA SER A 81 -8.53 8.84 -4.32
C SER A 81 -9.78 9.17 -5.14
N PRO A 82 -10.04 8.42 -6.23
CA PRO A 82 -11.37 8.34 -6.79
C PRO A 82 -12.40 7.89 -5.74
N VAL A 83 -13.67 8.25 -5.96
CA VAL A 83 -14.78 7.84 -5.08
C VAL A 83 -15.77 7.01 -5.91
N PRO A 84 -16.01 5.72 -5.56
CA PRO A 84 -15.40 4.99 -4.43
C PRO A 84 -13.91 4.67 -4.67
N SER A 85 -13.16 4.49 -3.58
CA SER A 85 -11.74 4.12 -3.62
C SER A 85 -11.54 2.69 -4.15
N LEU A 86 -10.58 2.52 -5.07
CA LEU A 86 -10.14 1.21 -5.53
C LEU A 86 -9.04 0.69 -4.58
N ARG A 87 -9.42 -0.14 -3.60
CA ARG A 87 -8.51 -0.58 -2.53
C ARG A 87 -7.68 -1.81 -2.88
N TYR A 88 -8.23 -2.71 -3.70
CA TYR A 88 -7.63 -3.99 -4.06
C TYR A 88 -7.55 -4.12 -5.58
N LEU A 89 -6.40 -4.52 -6.09
CA LEU A 89 -6.19 -4.84 -7.50
C LEU A 89 -5.77 -6.29 -7.63
N GLU A 90 -6.62 -7.12 -8.23
CA GLU A 90 -6.20 -8.43 -8.74
C GLU A 90 -5.68 -8.23 -10.17
N LEU A 91 -4.39 -8.47 -10.38
CA LEU A 91 -3.72 -8.28 -11.66
C LEU A 91 -3.35 -9.65 -12.25
N LEU A 92 -4.09 -10.06 -13.28
CA LEU A 92 -3.84 -11.29 -14.01
C LEU A 92 -2.74 -11.03 -15.05
N ILE A 93 -1.51 -11.45 -14.75
CA ILE A 93 -0.34 -11.10 -15.58
C ILE A 93 -0.11 -12.07 -16.75
N THR A 94 -0.60 -13.30 -16.65
CA THR A 94 -0.54 -14.30 -17.72
C THR A 94 -1.70 -15.30 -17.57
N ASP A 95 -2.21 -15.84 -18.68
CA ASP A 95 -3.15 -16.97 -18.65
C ASP A 95 -2.46 -18.34 -18.68
N GLN A 96 -1.13 -18.37 -18.82
CA GLN A 96 -0.34 -19.61 -18.81
C GLN A 96 -0.37 -20.27 -17.44
N CYS A 97 -0.53 -21.59 -17.42
CA CYS A 97 -0.49 -22.38 -16.21
C CYS A 97 0.13 -23.75 -16.48
N ASN A 98 0.88 -24.28 -15.53
CA ASN A 98 1.44 -25.64 -15.58
C ASN A 98 0.45 -26.72 -15.09
N LEU A 99 -0.76 -26.33 -14.68
CA LEU A 99 -1.83 -27.21 -14.18
C LEU A 99 -3.14 -27.01 -14.96
N HIS A 100 -4.00 -28.03 -14.94
CA HIS A 100 -5.30 -28.03 -15.61
C HIS A 100 -6.41 -28.36 -14.59
N CYS A 101 -6.62 -27.46 -13.63
CA CYS A 101 -7.56 -27.66 -12.53
C CYS A 101 -9.00 -27.75 -13.04
N ARG A 102 -9.74 -28.80 -12.64
CA ARG A 102 -11.14 -29.03 -13.08
C ARG A 102 -12.12 -27.90 -12.74
N HIS A 103 -11.77 -27.05 -11.77
CA HIS A 103 -12.55 -25.92 -11.28
C HIS A 103 -11.91 -24.56 -11.63
N CYS A 104 -10.96 -24.53 -12.59
CA CYS A 104 -10.33 -23.28 -13.02
C CYS A 104 -11.35 -22.40 -13.78
N TYR A 105 -11.51 -21.14 -13.37
CA TYR A 105 -12.40 -20.21 -14.05
C TYR A 105 -11.78 -19.57 -15.31
N ILE A 106 -10.45 -19.59 -15.44
CA ILE A 106 -9.71 -19.06 -16.60
C ILE A 106 -9.84 -20.00 -17.80
N GLY A 107 -9.81 -21.31 -17.55
CA GLY A 107 -9.93 -22.34 -18.59
C GLY A 107 -8.60 -22.68 -19.27
N GLU A 108 -8.67 -23.03 -20.55
CA GLU A 108 -7.51 -23.42 -21.35
C GLU A 108 -6.70 -22.17 -21.78
N PRO A 109 -5.37 -22.14 -21.54
CA PRO A 109 -4.54 -20.97 -21.86
C PRO A 109 -4.54 -20.63 -23.36
N THR A 110 -4.66 -19.34 -23.66
CA THR A 110 -4.51 -18.79 -25.01
C THR A 110 -3.15 -18.11 -25.23
N ARG A 111 -2.25 -18.19 -24.24
CA ARG A 111 -0.90 -17.60 -24.22
C ARG A 111 -0.93 -16.07 -24.25
N GLN A 112 -1.87 -15.49 -23.51
CA GLN A 112 -1.94 -14.04 -23.30
C GLN A 112 -1.16 -13.68 -22.05
N GLU A 113 -0.32 -12.64 -22.16
CA GLU A 113 0.44 -12.08 -21.04
C GLU A 113 0.52 -10.56 -21.17
N LEU A 114 0.61 -9.90 -20.01
CA LEU A 114 0.91 -8.47 -19.92
C LEU A 114 2.41 -8.29 -19.93
N SER A 115 2.95 -7.39 -20.75
CA SER A 115 4.37 -7.04 -20.68
C SER A 115 4.74 -6.43 -19.33
N LEU A 116 6.03 -6.51 -18.93
CA LEU A 116 6.51 -5.82 -17.71
C LEU A 116 6.22 -4.31 -17.72
N HIS A 117 6.20 -3.68 -18.89
CA HIS A 117 5.83 -2.27 -19.03
C HIS A 117 4.35 -2.04 -18.69
N GLU A 118 3.44 -2.87 -19.19
CA GLU A 118 2.01 -2.75 -18.88
C GLU A 118 1.75 -3.00 -17.39
N ILE A 119 2.39 -4.03 -16.81
CA ILE A 119 2.31 -4.33 -15.38
C ILE A 119 2.77 -3.12 -14.55
N THR A 120 3.95 -2.56 -14.86
CA THR A 120 4.48 -1.42 -14.10
C THR A 120 3.66 -0.14 -14.29
N SER A 121 3.10 0.10 -15.49
CA SER A 121 2.18 1.21 -15.74
C SER A 121 0.92 1.10 -14.88
N VAL A 122 0.27 -0.07 -14.89
CA VAL A 122 -0.95 -0.32 -14.11
C VAL A 122 -0.69 -0.19 -12.61
N LEU A 123 0.45 -0.69 -12.12
CA LEU A 123 0.82 -0.54 -10.70
C LEU A 123 1.10 0.91 -10.32
N GLY A 124 1.71 1.69 -11.23
CA GLY A 124 1.91 3.12 -11.07
C GLY A 124 0.58 3.87 -10.97
N GLU A 125 -0.34 3.61 -11.91
CA GLU A 125 -1.70 4.16 -11.89
C GLU A 125 -2.45 3.79 -10.61
N PHE A 126 -2.30 2.55 -10.12
CA PHE A 126 -2.92 2.09 -8.88
C PHE A 126 -2.36 2.76 -7.62
N GLU A 127 -1.04 2.99 -7.54
CA GLU A 127 -0.42 3.79 -6.46
C GLU A 127 -0.99 5.21 -6.47
N GLU A 128 -1.06 5.78 -7.67
CA GLU A 128 -1.60 7.10 -7.94
C GLU A 128 -3.08 7.22 -7.52
N MET A 129 -3.85 6.14 -7.60
CA MET A 129 -5.23 6.06 -7.12
C MET A 129 -5.37 5.83 -5.61
N GLN A 130 -4.26 5.84 -4.85
CA GLN A 130 -4.23 5.54 -3.41
C GLN A 130 -4.58 4.07 -3.09
N GLY A 131 -4.28 3.14 -4.01
CA GLY A 131 -4.48 1.70 -3.80
C GLY A 131 -3.78 1.16 -2.55
N LEU A 132 -4.32 0.07 -2.00
CA LEU A 132 -3.82 -0.54 -0.76
C LEU A 132 -3.08 -1.85 -1.00
N ARG A 133 -3.64 -2.74 -1.84
CA ARG A 133 -3.13 -4.10 -1.98
C ARG A 133 -3.27 -4.63 -3.41
N VAL A 134 -2.21 -5.30 -3.85
CA VAL A 134 -2.15 -5.97 -5.16
C VAL A 134 -2.10 -7.48 -4.94
N LEU A 135 -2.90 -8.21 -5.69
CA LEU A 135 -2.84 -9.65 -5.83
C LEU A 135 -2.35 -9.96 -7.24
N ILE A 136 -1.14 -10.51 -7.36
CA ILE A 136 -0.62 -10.99 -8.64
C ILE A 136 -1.23 -12.37 -8.89
N SER A 137 -1.95 -12.51 -9.99
CA SER A 137 -2.81 -13.65 -10.32
C SER A 137 -2.69 -13.98 -11.81
N GLY A 138 -3.61 -14.79 -12.32
CA GLY A 138 -3.63 -15.29 -13.69
C GLY A 138 -3.78 -16.81 -13.68
N GLY A 139 -3.12 -17.48 -14.62
CA GLY A 139 -2.86 -18.92 -14.52
C GLY A 139 -1.91 -19.22 -13.36
N GLU A 140 -0.66 -19.53 -13.68
CA GLU A 140 0.44 -19.56 -12.70
C GLU A 140 1.33 -18.33 -12.95
N PRO A 141 1.34 -17.32 -12.07
CA PRO A 141 2.14 -16.10 -12.26
C PRO A 141 3.63 -16.36 -12.52
N LEU A 142 4.20 -17.42 -11.95
CA LEU A 142 5.60 -17.80 -12.16
C LEU A 142 5.86 -18.48 -13.53
N MET A 143 4.84 -18.63 -14.38
CA MET A 143 4.97 -19.05 -15.77
C MET A 143 5.06 -17.87 -16.74
N HIS A 144 5.00 -16.63 -16.25
CA HIS A 144 5.18 -15.43 -17.06
C HIS A 144 6.57 -15.43 -17.72
N SER A 145 6.65 -15.05 -19.01
CA SER A 145 7.88 -15.19 -19.80
C SER A 145 9.08 -14.41 -19.25
N GLU A 146 8.83 -13.29 -18.58
CA GLU A 146 9.85 -12.40 -17.98
C GLU A 146 10.05 -12.59 -16.46
N SER A 147 9.72 -13.77 -15.89
CA SER A 147 9.82 -14.02 -14.43
C SER A 147 11.20 -14.47 -13.93
N GLU A 148 12.28 -14.20 -14.67
CA GLU A 148 13.67 -14.63 -14.36
C GLU A 148 14.39 -13.75 -13.33
#